data_AF-A0A0C9YD20-F1
#
_entry.id   AF-A0A0C9YD20-F1
#
_cell.length_a   1.000
_cell.length_b   1.000
_cell.length_c   1.000
_cell.angle_alpha   90.00
_cell.angle_beta   90.00
_cell.angle_gamma   90.00
#
_symmetry.space_group_name_H-M   'P 1'
#
loop_
_entity.id
_entity.type
_entity.pdbx_description
1 polymer ?
#
loop_
_entity_poly.entity_id
_entity_poly.type
_entity_poly.pdbx_seq_one_letter_code
_entity_poly.pdbx_strand_id
1 'polypeptide(L)'
;MSQKQKAKVEDIVDTTPDIEDLHDTGSDFGHEDVVDPEDATAPSTSQKKKKKKKSKVSNALNALRGRNDIPQELVDQVLDKVKAEGSVGSEAANPENVRQALEQIKIMDVVKGKAGLGGLNRKDMGEHKFWATQPVPQLGEGPPLDDGYIEPSMTREEVRQEPYPLPKDFEWTTLDINDPKQNKEVYDLLSLNYVEDDFASFRFQYSAEFLAWALKPPGYHKEWHIGVRVSSNKKLVAFISGVPMTLRVRGRNILVSEINYLCVHKKLRSKRLAPVLIKEVTRQCHLKGIFQAIYTAGVVLPTPVSVCRYYHRSLNIPKLVETRFCHVPRNMTLARMIRVNKLPSSTSLVGLREMEERDVHQVANLFTRYMKRFDMVPLFSVDEARHQFMSGMGRGEVGDGGIGRREGQVTWTYVVENPETHKITDFFSFYSLPSTIINNTKHPLLEAAYLFYYATDATSELGEAGDAIIKKRLLSVIGDALVVANEAKFDVFNALTLMDNVPILQDLKFGVGDGFLNFYLYNWRTAPLAGMKAEGDVAPGKGIGVVML
;
A
#
# COMPACT_ATOMS: atom_id res chain seq x y z
N MET A 1 -56.59 -25.18 -35.02
CA MET A 1 -55.77 -26.32 -35.48
C MET A 1 -54.45 -25.75 -36.00
N SER A 2 -53.24 -26.19 -35.67
CA SER A 2 -52.66 -27.02 -34.61
C SER A 2 -51.14 -26.78 -34.69
N GLN A 3 -50.50 -26.63 -33.52
CA GLN A 3 -49.18 -27.13 -33.05
C GLN A 3 -48.04 -27.41 -34.07
N LYS A 4 -46.75 -27.37 -33.77
CA LYS A 4 -45.83 -27.11 -32.62
C LYS A 4 -44.44 -27.39 -33.23
N GLN A 5 -43.38 -26.71 -32.79
CA GLN A 5 -42.22 -27.40 -32.18
C GLN A 5 -41.22 -26.40 -31.58
N LYS A 6 -40.95 -26.64 -30.29
CA LYS A 6 -39.91 -26.09 -29.42
C LYS A 6 -38.80 -27.14 -29.30
N ALA A 7 -37.56 -26.70 -29.08
CA ALA A 7 -36.54 -27.32 -28.20
C ALA A 7 -35.52 -26.21 -27.83
N LYS A 8 -35.35 -25.74 -26.57
CA LYS A 8 -34.79 -26.31 -25.31
C LYS A 8 -33.30 -26.70 -25.38
N VAL A 9 -32.46 -26.00 -24.60
CA VAL A 9 -31.38 -26.45 -23.65
C VAL A 9 -31.01 -25.18 -22.83
N GLU A 10 -31.57 -24.93 -21.64
CA GLU A 10 -31.22 -25.38 -20.27
C GLU A 10 -30.31 -24.43 -19.47
N ASP A 11 -30.85 -24.04 -18.31
CA ASP A 11 -30.30 -23.27 -17.19
C ASP A 11 -29.19 -24.01 -16.43
N ILE A 12 -28.36 -23.28 -15.69
CA ILE A 12 -27.87 -23.58 -14.33
C ILE A 12 -27.35 -22.26 -13.75
N VAL A 13 -27.97 -21.75 -12.68
CA VAL A 13 -27.39 -21.46 -11.34
C VAL A 13 -28.51 -20.85 -10.52
N ASP A 14 -29.15 -21.70 -9.72
CA ASP A 14 -29.93 -21.34 -8.55
C ASP A 14 -29.22 -21.96 -7.33
N THR A 15 -28.85 -21.12 -6.34
CA THR A 15 -28.53 -21.56 -4.97
C THR A 15 -28.68 -20.36 -4.03
N THR A 16 -29.92 -20.05 -3.66
CA THR A 16 -30.23 -19.56 -2.31
C THR A 16 -30.17 -20.72 -1.32
N PRO A 17 -29.68 -20.50 -0.10
CA PRO A 17 -30.22 -21.20 1.05
C PRO A 17 -30.92 -20.20 1.99
N ASP A 18 -32.16 -20.56 2.30
CA ASP A 18 -32.97 -20.01 3.38
C ASP A 18 -32.27 -20.16 4.73
N ILE A 19 -32.47 -19.16 5.57
CA ILE A 19 -32.01 -19.08 6.96
C ILE A 19 -33.24 -19.36 7.82
N GLU A 20 -33.28 -20.51 8.48
CA GLU A 20 -34.08 -20.71 9.70
C GLU A 20 -33.26 -21.52 10.72
N ASP A 21 -33.17 -20.92 11.92
CA ASP A 21 -32.99 -21.46 13.27
C ASP A 21 -32.21 -22.76 13.50
N LEU A 22 -31.22 -22.69 14.40
CA LEU A 22 -31.13 -23.60 15.55
C LEU A 22 -30.18 -23.03 16.63
N HIS A 23 -30.73 -22.95 17.83
CA HIS A 23 -30.09 -22.65 19.10
C HIS A 23 -29.37 -23.88 19.67
N ASP A 24 -28.22 -23.60 20.32
CA ASP A 24 -27.73 -24.13 21.61
C ASP A 24 -27.14 -25.55 21.76
N THR A 25 -26.20 -25.62 22.72
CA THR A 25 -25.48 -26.75 23.34
C THR A 25 -24.32 -27.34 22.54
N GLY A 26 -23.15 -27.68 23.08
CA GLY A 26 -22.66 -27.90 24.43
C GLY A 26 -21.42 -28.81 24.32
N SER A 27 -20.48 -28.67 25.24
CA SER A 27 -19.16 -29.33 25.34
C SER A 27 -19.13 -30.87 25.34
N ASP A 28 -17.99 -31.45 24.93
CA ASP A 28 -17.03 -32.21 25.79
C ASP A 28 -16.40 -33.49 25.18
N PHE A 29 -15.24 -33.84 25.75
CA PHE A 29 -14.16 -34.78 25.42
C PHE A 29 -14.49 -36.26 25.11
N GLY A 30 -13.51 -36.97 24.53
CA GLY A 30 -13.36 -38.42 24.76
C GLY A 30 -12.43 -39.15 23.77
N HIS A 31 -11.20 -39.44 24.21
CA HIS A 31 -10.22 -40.34 23.59
C HIS A 31 -10.43 -41.77 24.16
N GLU A 32 -10.20 -42.84 23.38
CA GLU A 32 -9.35 -44.00 23.74
C GLU A 32 -9.38 -45.14 22.71
N ASP A 33 -8.19 -45.72 22.51
CA ASP A 33 -7.80 -46.86 21.66
C ASP A 33 -7.95 -48.22 22.40
N VAL A 34 -8.17 -49.34 21.69
CA VAL A 34 -7.70 -50.70 22.07
C VAL A 34 -7.55 -51.61 20.81
N VAL A 35 -6.34 -51.91 20.33
CA VAL A 35 -5.47 -53.14 20.44
C VAL A 35 -5.58 -54.22 19.31
N ASP A 36 -4.38 -54.51 18.77
CA ASP A 36 -3.75 -55.56 17.93
C ASP A 36 -4.09 -57.06 18.24
N PRO A 37 -3.57 -58.14 17.56
CA PRO A 37 -2.20 -58.30 16.98
C PRO A 37 -1.90 -59.22 15.74
N GLU A 38 -0.67 -59.04 15.23
CA GLU A 38 0.37 -59.96 14.65
C GLU A 38 0.04 -60.92 13.47
N ASP A 39 0.85 -61.03 12.39
CA ASP A 39 2.20 -61.66 12.38
C ASP A 39 3.11 -61.27 11.16
N ALA A 40 4.38 -61.67 11.25
CA ALA A 40 5.64 -61.15 10.71
C ALA A 40 5.99 -61.20 9.19
N THR A 41 6.84 -60.25 8.75
CA THR A 41 8.24 -60.46 8.24
C THR A 41 8.83 -59.17 7.62
N ALA A 42 10.11 -58.87 7.92
CA ALA A 42 10.91 -57.72 7.44
C ALA A 42 12.13 -58.23 6.60
N PRO A 43 13.06 -57.42 6.00
CA PRO A 43 13.20 -55.95 6.06
C PRO A 43 13.63 -55.23 4.74
N SER A 44 13.36 -53.92 4.63
CA SER A 44 14.32 -52.93 4.04
C SER A 44 13.93 -51.49 4.42
N THR A 45 14.52 -50.97 5.51
CA THR A 45 14.17 -49.67 6.12
C THR A 45 15.37 -48.77 6.36
N SER A 46 16.17 -48.50 5.33
CA SER A 46 17.18 -47.41 5.36
C SER A 46 16.76 -46.17 4.54
N GLN A 47 15.86 -46.31 3.55
CA GLN A 47 15.35 -45.16 2.77
C GLN A 47 14.07 -44.51 3.34
N LYS A 48 13.24 -45.24 4.10
CA LYS A 48 11.98 -44.70 4.67
C LYS A 48 12.20 -43.73 5.85
N LYS A 49 13.28 -43.85 6.64
CA LYS A 49 13.57 -42.94 7.77
C LYS A 49 14.10 -41.55 7.33
N LYS A 50 14.92 -41.47 6.27
CA LYS A 50 15.35 -40.17 5.68
C LYS A 50 14.19 -39.45 4.97
N LYS A 51 13.28 -40.17 4.29
CA LYS A 51 12.07 -39.59 3.69
C LYS A 51 11.07 -39.08 4.75
N LYS A 52 10.85 -39.81 5.85
CA LYS A 52 9.97 -39.36 6.96
C LYS A 52 10.50 -38.10 7.69
N LYS A 53 11.82 -37.97 7.89
CA LYS A 53 12.42 -36.75 8.50
C LYS A 53 12.43 -35.54 7.55
N LYS A 54 12.65 -35.73 6.24
CA LYS A 54 12.51 -34.65 5.23
C LYS A 54 11.06 -34.18 5.07
N SER A 55 10.07 -35.09 5.13
CA SER A 55 8.65 -34.70 5.04
C SER A 55 8.16 -33.96 6.28
N LYS A 56 8.66 -34.28 7.48
CA LYS A 56 8.31 -33.54 8.70
C LYS A 56 8.83 -32.10 8.69
N VAL A 57 10.06 -31.85 8.22
CA VAL A 57 10.58 -30.46 8.09
C VAL A 57 9.89 -29.69 6.97
N SER A 58 9.56 -30.35 5.85
CA SER A 58 8.72 -29.75 4.80
C SER A 58 7.32 -29.38 5.31
N ASN A 59 6.72 -30.23 6.15
CA ASN A 59 5.40 -29.97 6.74
C ASN A 59 5.47 -28.90 7.82
N ALA A 60 6.54 -28.83 8.61
CA ALA A 60 6.77 -27.77 9.59
C ALA A 60 7.05 -26.41 8.91
N LEU A 61 7.77 -26.39 7.78
CA LEU A 61 7.92 -25.20 6.94
C LEU A 61 6.58 -24.74 6.33
N ASN A 62 5.70 -25.68 5.98
CA ASN A 62 4.34 -25.36 5.52
C ASN A 62 3.45 -24.87 6.68
N ALA A 63 3.68 -25.31 7.92
CA ALA A 63 2.94 -24.87 9.10
C ALA A 63 3.33 -23.46 9.61
N LEU A 64 4.45 -22.89 9.14
CA LEU A 64 4.79 -21.47 9.31
C LEU A 64 3.90 -20.52 8.50
N ARG A 65 3.17 -21.04 7.50
CA ARG A 65 2.38 -20.22 6.59
C ARG A 65 1.12 -19.76 7.30
N GLY A 66 1.10 -18.48 7.70
CA GLY A 66 -0.03 -17.84 8.37
C GLY A 66 0.19 -17.52 9.87
N ARG A 67 1.37 -17.80 10.44
CA ARG A 67 1.74 -17.32 11.79
C ARG A 67 2.81 -16.23 11.69
N ASN A 68 2.68 -15.19 12.51
CA ASN A 68 3.60 -14.04 12.51
C ASN A 68 4.87 -14.29 13.32
N ASP A 69 4.81 -15.16 14.33
CA ASP A 69 6.01 -15.60 15.05
C ASP A 69 6.53 -16.94 14.52
N ILE A 70 7.85 -17.03 14.33
CA ILE A 70 8.54 -18.30 14.05
C ILE A 70 8.53 -19.11 15.36
N PRO A 71 7.81 -20.25 15.43
CA PRO A 71 7.74 -21.06 16.65
C PRO A 71 9.13 -21.48 17.09
N GLN A 72 9.41 -21.37 18.40
CA GLN A 72 10.72 -21.73 18.96
C GLN A 72 11.10 -23.17 18.60
N GLU A 73 10.13 -24.08 18.60
CA GLU A 73 10.31 -25.48 18.19
C GLU A 73 10.90 -25.64 16.77
N LEU A 74 10.57 -24.74 15.85
CA LEU A 74 11.12 -24.79 14.49
C LEU A 74 12.54 -24.24 14.45
N VAL A 75 12.81 -23.17 15.18
CA VAL A 75 14.16 -22.60 15.33
C VAL A 75 15.09 -23.68 15.90
N ASP A 76 14.63 -24.39 16.93
CA ASP A 76 15.36 -25.48 17.57
C ASP A 76 15.58 -26.64 16.60
N GLN A 77 14.57 -27.04 15.82
CA GLN A 77 14.71 -28.09 14.79
C GLN A 77 15.69 -27.73 13.67
N VAL A 78 15.76 -26.47 13.26
CA VAL A 78 16.71 -26.00 12.24
C VAL A 78 18.12 -25.97 12.82
N LEU A 79 18.29 -25.50 14.06
CA LEU A 79 19.57 -25.53 14.77
C LEU A 79 20.09 -26.95 14.97
N ASP A 80 19.24 -27.89 15.36
CA ASP A 80 19.60 -29.29 15.53
C ASP A 80 20.04 -29.94 14.21
N LYS A 81 19.43 -29.55 13.10
CA LYS A 81 19.85 -29.99 11.77
C LYS A 81 21.18 -29.41 11.34
N VAL A 82 21.41 -28.12 11.56
CA VAL A 82 22.69 -27.45 11.21
C VAL A 82 23.83 -28.05 12.04
N LYS A 83 23.59 -28.34 13.32
CA LYS A 83 24.53 -29.05 14.20
C LYS A 83 24.79 -30.50 13.74
N ALA A 84 23.76 -31.19 13.25
CA ALA A 84 23.87 -32.58 12.79
C ALA A 84 24.52 -32.73 11.40
N GLU A 85 24.45 -31.71 10.54
CA GLU A 85 24.98 -31.76 9.17
C GLU A 85 26.42 -31.23 9.06
N GLY A 86 27.04 -30.80 10.16
CA GLY A 86 28.49 -30.57 10.24
C GLY A 86 29.05 -29.54 9.25
N SER A 87 28.28 -28.51 8.90
CA SER A 87 28.75 -27.45 8.02
C SER A 87 29.69 -26.50 8.77
N VAL A 88 30.85 -26.23 8.16
CA VAL A 88 31.89 -25.32 8.64
C VAL A 88 31.26 -23.93 8.82
N GLY A 89 31.17 -23.45 10.07
CA GLY A 89 30.50 -22.20 10.45
C GLY A 89 29.61 -22.26 11.70
N SER A 90 29.72 -23.31 12.53
CA SER A 90 28.83 -23.60 13.66
C SER A 90 28.80 -22.57 14.80
N GLU A 91 29.69 -21.57 14.80
CA GLU A 91 29.66 -20.47 15.77
C GLU A 91 28.68 -19.34 15.39
N ALA A 92 28.22 -19.29 14.13
CA ALA A 92 27.24 -18.29 13.67
C ALA A 92 25.78 -18.80 13.68
N ALA A 93 25.54 -20.08 13.96
CA ALA A 93 24.20 -20.67 13.99
C ALA A 93 23.59 -20.52 15.40
N ASN A 94 23.08 -19.32 15.70
CA ASN A 94 22.30 -19.06 16.90
C ASN A 94 20.79 -18.90 16.56
N PRO A 95 19.89 -18.99 17.56
CA PRO A 95 18.45 -18.89 17.33
C PRO A 95 18.03 -17.59 16.62
N GLU A 96 18.76 -16.50 16.84
CA GLU A 96 18.48 -15.19 16.28
C GLU A 96 18.78 -15.13 14.78
N ASN A 97 19.94 -15.62 14.36
CA ASN A 97 20.35 -15.67 12.95
C ASN A 97 19.46 -16.61 12.13
N VAL A 98 19.01 -17.72 12.74
CA VAL A 98 18.05 -18.63 12.12
C VAL A 98 16.68 -17.98 11.95
N ARG A 99 16.22 -17.20 12.94
CA ARG A 99 14.98 -16.41 12.82
C ARG A 99 15.08 -15.37 11.71
N GLN A 100 16.16 -14.59 11.68
CA GLN A 100 16.38 -13.58 10.66
C GLN A 100 16.43 -14.20 9.25
N ALA A 101 17.09 -15.35 9.08
CA ALA A 101 17.12 -16.06 7.79
C ALA A 101 15.73 -16.56 7.38
N LEU A 102 14.94 -17.10 8.30
CA LEU A 102 13.57 -17.56 8.05
C LEU A 102 12.61 -16.40 7.74
N GLU A 103 12.76 -15.25 8.40
CA GLU A 103 12.04 -14.02 8.09
C GLU A 103 12.41 -13.51 6.70
N GLN A 104 13.70 -13.50 6.34
CA GLN A 104 14.15 -13.15 4.99
C GLN A 104 13.55 -14.08 3.94
N ILE A 105 13.43 -15.39 4.22
CA ILE A 105 12.78 -16.36 3.34
C ILE A 105 11.27 -16.06 3.21
N LYS A 106 10.57 -15.75 4.32
CA LYS A 106 9.15 -15.37 4.31
C LYS A 106 8.93 -14.10 3.48
N ILE A 107 9.78 -13.08 3.66
CA ILE A 107 9.77 -11.84 2.86
C ILE A 107 10.06 -12.15 1.39
N MET A 108 11.03 -13.03 1.10
CA MET A 108 11.32 -13.45 -0.27
C MET A 108 10.15 -14.18 -0.93
N ASP A 109 9.39 -14.99 -0.19
CA ASP A 109 8.21 -15.66 -0.71
C ASP A 109 7.06 -14.68 -0.97
N VAL A 110 6.90 -13.64 -0.15
CA VAL A 110 5.95 -12.53 -0.42
C VAL A 110 6.37 -11.75 -1.67
N VAL A 111 7.64 -11.37 -1.76
CA VAL A 111 8.19 -10.61 -2.91
C VAL A 111 8.17 -11.43 -4.20
N LYS A 112 8.32 -12.75 -4.13
CA LYS A 112 8.18 -13.66 -5.29
C LYS A 112 6.72 -14.01 -5.60
N GLY A 113 5.75 -13.36 -4.94
CA GLY A 113 4.32 -13.64 -5.09
C GLY A 113 3.90 -15.03 -4.62
N LYS A 114 4.73 -15.82 -3.93
CA LYS A 114 4.39 -17.19 -3.51
C LYS A 114 3.53 -17.25 -2.25
N ALA A 115 3.47 -16.17 -1.48
CA ALA A 115 2.60 -16.01 -0.32
C ALA A 115 1.99 -14.61 -0.32
N GLY A 116 0.66 -14.50 -0.36
CA GLY A 116 0.00 -13.20 -0.14
C GLY A 116 0.19 -12.74 1.31
N LEU A 117 0.25 -11.42 1.53
CA LEU A 117 -0.01 -10.83 2.85
C LEU A 117 -1.44 -11.23 3.25
N GLY A 118 -1.56 -12.13 4.23
CA GLY A 118 -2.81 -12.79 4.61
C GLY A 118 -2.83 -14.33 4.53
N GLY A 119 -1.72 -14.99 4.17
CA GLY A 119 -1.63 -16.46 4.25
C GLY A 119 -2.37 -17.22 3.14
N LEU A 120 -2.75 -16.55 2.05
CA LEU A 120 -3.36 -17.20 0.88
C LEU A 120 -2.28 -17.83 0.00
N ASN A 121 -2.52 -19.09 -0.36
CA ASN A 121 -1.56 -20.01 -0.98
C ASN A 121 -1.39 -19.73 -2.49
N ARG A 122 -0.33 -20.30 -3.07
CA ARG A 122 -0.15 -20.44 -4.52
C ARG A 122 -1.30 -21.20 -5.24
N LYS A 123 -2.17 -21.89 -4.49
CA LYS A 123 -3.42 -22.48 -5.00
C LYS A 123 -4.53 -21.42 -5.20
N ASP A 124 -4.58 -20.39 -4.37
CA ASP A 124 -5.53 -19.28 -4.50
C ASP A 124 -5.12 -18.31 -5.63
N MET A 125 -3.82 -18.21 -5.91
CA MET A 125 -3.30 -17.42 -7.03
C MET A 125 -3.64 -17.98 -8.42
N GLY A 126 -3.99 -19.26 -8.50
CA GLY A 126 -4.52 -19.87 -9.73
C GLY A 126 -6.02 -19.60 -9.95
N GLU A 127 -6.70 -18.95 -9.00
CA GLU A 127 -8.16 -18.77 -8.98
C GLU A 127 -8.60 -17.30 -8.99
N HIS A 128 -7.79 -16.35 -9.46
CA HIS A 128 -8.25 -14.98 -9.69
C HIS A 128 -9.18 -14.89 -10.91
N LYS A 129 -10.38 -15.50 -10.84
CA LYS A 129 -11.37 -15.58 -11.93
C LYS A 129 -11.71 -14.23 -12.54
N PHE A 130 -11.69 -13.16 -11.74
CA PHE A 130 -11.88 -11.80 -12.23
C PHE A 130 -10.63 -11.31 -12.99
N TRP A 131 -9.46 -11.24 -12.33
CA TRP A 131 -8.24 -10.68 -12.93
C TRP A 131 -7.69 -11.47 -14.13
N ALA A 132 -8.00 -12.76 -14.21
CA ALA A 132 -7.69 -13.59 -15.39
C ALA A 132 -8.41 -13.13 -16.66
N THR A 133 -9.43 -12.28 -16.55
CA THR A 133 -10.19 -11.71 -17.67
C THR A 133 -9.89 -10.22 -17.91
N GLN A 134 -8.98 -9.64 -17.12
CA GLN A 134 -8.66 -8.21 -17.21
C GLN A 134 -7.37 -8.00 -18.01
N PRO A 135 -7.22 -6.84 -18.69
CA PRO A 135 -6.01 -6.48 -19.42
C PRO A 135 -4.89 -6.11 -18.44
N VAL A 136 -4.35 -7.09 -17.74
CA VAL A 136 -3.21 -6.97 -16.83
C VAL A 136 -2.19 -8.07 -17.15
N PRO A 137 -0.90 -7.87 -16.87
CA PRO A 137 0.10 -8.92 -17.02
C PRO A 137 -0.26 -10.15 -16.16
N GLN A 138 -0.34 -11.32 -16.79
CA GLN A 138 -0.77 -12.55 -16.11
C GLN A 138 0.41 -13.25 -15.43
N LEU A 139 0.12 -14.01 -14.38
CA LEU A 139 1.13 -14.76 -13.63
C LEU A 139 1.83 -15.77 -14.55
N GLY A 140 3.17 -15.72 -14.56
CA GLY A 140 4.00 -16.64 -15.36
C GLY A 140 4.30 -16.14 -16.76
N GLU A 141 3.70 -15.02 -17.19
CA GLU A 141 4.18 -14.30 -18.37
C GLU A 141 5.59 -13.77 -18.09
N GLY A 142 6.49 -13.91 -19.06
CA GLY A 142 7.82 -13.30 -18.99
C GLY A 142 7.73 -11.76 -19.05
N PRO A 143 8.81 -11.06 -18.67
CA PRO A 143 8.86 -9.61 -18.85
C PRO A 143 8.62 -9.25 -20.33
N PRO A 144 7.86 -8.19 -20.62
CA PRO A 144 7.67 -7.74 -21.99
C PRO A 144 8.99 -7.39 -22.68
N LEU A 145 9.01 -7.52 -24.01
CA LEU A 145 10.09 -6.97 -24.84
C LEU A 145 10.04 -5.44 -24.92
N ASP A 146 8.82 -4.88 -24.95
CA ASP A 146 8.55 -3.45 -25.02
C ASP A 146 7.39 -3.06 -24.10
N ASP A 147 7.43 -1.84 -23.60
CA ASP A 147 6.30 -1.27 -22.88
C ASP A 147 5.10 -1.08 -23.83
N GLY A 148 3.87 -1.01 -23.33
CA GLY A 148 2.71 -0.73 -24.17
C GLY A 148 1.37 -1.17 -23.60
N TYR A 149 0.28 -0.79 -24.28
CA TYR A 149 -1.05 -1.24 -23.92
C TYR A 149 -1.22 -2.76 -24.19
N ILE A 150 -2.12 -3.40 -23.44
CA ILE A 150 -2.44 -4.83 -23.62
C ILE A 150 -3.59 -4.96 -24.62
N GLU A 151 -4.60 -4.12 -24.48
CA GLU A 151 -5.75 -3.97 -25.36
C GLU A 151 -5.78 -2.55 -25.95
N PRO A 152 -6.07 -2.40 -27.26
CA PRO A 152 -6.13 -1.10 -27.90
C PRO A 152 -7.28 -0.26 -27.34
N SER A 153 -7.12 1.06 -27.40
CA SER A 153 -8.20 1.99 -27.09
C SER A 153 -9.38 1.80 -28.03
N MET A 154 -10.58 2.02 -27.49
CA MET A 154 -11.84 1.92 -28.22
C MET A 154 -12.41 3.32 -28.47
N THR A 155 -13.25 3.45 -29.49
CA THR A 155 -14.07 4.65 -29.67
C THR A 155 -15.15 4.72 -28.59
N ARG A 156 -15.68 5.92 -28.33
CA ARG A 156 -16.71 6.10 -27.29
C ARG A 156 -17.95 5.25 -27.57
N GLU A 157 -18.30 5.07 -28.84
CA GLU A 157 -19.47 4.32 -29.31
C GLU A 157 -19.35 2.81 -29.07
N GLU A 158 -18.12 2.28 -29.10
CA GLU A 158 -17.83 0.87 -28.81
C GLU A 158 -17.80 0.57 -27.31
N VAL A 159 -17.58 1.59 -26.46
CA VAL A 159 -17.65 1.45 -25.01
C VAL A 159 -19.12 1.28 -24.58
N ARG A 160 -19.36 0.43 -23.57
CA ARG A 160 -20.70 0.23 -23.01
C ARG A 160 -21.27 1.56 -22.45
N GLN A 161 -22.39 2.02 -23.01
CA GLN A 161 -23.03 3.28 -22.60
C GLN A 161 -23.80 3.17 -21.28
N GLU A 162 -24.45 2.04 -21.04
CA GLU A 162 -25.25 1.81 -19.83
C GLU A 162 -24.40 1.27 -18.68
N PRO A 163 -24.70 1.62 -17.42
CA PRO A 163 -24.04 1.04 -16.25
C PRO A 163 -24.09 -0.49 -16.22
N TYR A 164 -23.15 -1.12 -15.53
CA TYR A 164 -23.24 -2.55 -15.24
C TYR A 164 -24.44 -2.84 -14.31
N PRO A 165 -25.17 -3.95 -14.51
CA PRO A 165 -26.32 -4.26 -13.68
C PRO A 165 -25.91 -4.53 -12.23
N LEU A 166 -26.74 -4.05 -11.29
CA LEU A 166 -26.68 -4.38 -9.87
C LEU A 166 -27.89 -5.24 -9.49
N PRO A 167 -27.81 -6.02 -8.39
CA PRO A 167 -29.00 -6.60 -7.78
C PRO A 167 -30.03 -5.52 -7.44
N LYS A 168 -31.33 -5.84 -7.52
CA LYS A 168 -32.44 -4.87 -7.41
C LYS A 168 -32.44 -4.05 -6.11
N ASP A 169 -31.85 -4.59 -5.05
CA ASP A 169 -31.75 -3.94 -3.74
C ASP A 169 -30.64 -2.88 -3.67
N PHE A 170 -29.87 -2.71 -4.75
CA PHE A 170 -28.80 -1.74 -4.85
C PHE A 170 -28.96 -0.84 -6.07
N GLU A 171 -28.43 0.38 -5.95
CA GLU A 171 -28.40 1.35 -7.03
C GLU A 171 -27.03 2.04 -7.08
N TRP A 172 -26.62 2.41 -8.30
CA TRP A 172 -25.43 3.24 -8.51
C TRP A 172 -25.71 4.67 -8.04
N THR A 173 -24.67 5.31 -7.53
CA THR A 173 -24.69 6.73 -7.20
C THR A 173 -23.34 7.34 -7.57
N THR A 174 -23.35 8.61 -7.96
CA THR A 174 -22.14 9.40 -8.15
C THR A 174 -22.05 10.37 -6.98
N LEU A 175 -20.91 10.40 -6.29
CA LEU A 175 -20.73 11.21 -5.09
C LEU A 175 -20.17 12.59 -5.45
N ASP A 176 -20.87 13.66 -5.08
CA ASP A 176 -20.33 15.01 -5.18
C ASP A 176 -19.55 15.36 -3.91
N ILE A 177 -18.23 15.34 -4.00
CA ILE A 177 -17.33 15.66 -2.87
C ILE A 177 -17.40 17.15 -2.48
N ASN A 178 -18.05 18.00 -3.28
CA ASN A 178 -18.35 19.39 -2.87
C ASN A 178 -19.57 19.49 -1.95
N ASP A 179 -20.44 18.47 -1.89
CA ASP A 179 -21.50 18.37 -0.91
C ASP A 179 -20.92 17.81 0.41
N PRO A 180 -20.86 18.62 1.49
CA PRO A 180 -20.29 18.17 2.76
C PRO A 180 -20.97 16.92 3.33
N LYS A 181 -22.26 16.69 3.03
CA LYS A 181 -22.98 15.50 3.50
C LYS A 181 -22.49 14.25 2.79
N GLN A 182 -22.36 14.31 1.46
CA GLN A 182 -21.88 13.19 0.67
C GLN A 182 -20.41 12.88 0.93
N ASN A 183 -19.56 13.92 1.10
CA ASN A 183 -18.18 13.73 1.51
C ASN A 183 -18.10 13.06 2.90
N LYS A 184 -18.96 13.48 3.85
CA LYS A 184 -19.06 12.83 5.16
C LYS A 184 -19.50 11.36 5.05
N GLU A 185 -20.39 11.00 4.12
CA GLU A 185 -20.78 9.60 3.91
C GLU A 185 -19.61 8.74 3.42
N VAL A 186 -18.78 9.27 2.51
CA VAL A 186 -17.56 8.60 2.05
C VAL A 186 -16.57 8.44 3.21
N TYR A 187 -16.35 9.52 3.97
CA TYR A 187 -15.59 9.50 5.22
C TYR A 187 -16.07 8.38 6.16
N ASP A 188 -17.36 8.37 6.51
CA ASP A 188 -17.93 7.40 7.45
C ASP A 188 -17.78 5.96 6.93
N LEU A 189 -17.99 5.73 5.63
CA LEU A 189 -17.81 4.42 5.01
C LEU A 189 -16.35 3.96 5.16
N LEU A 190 -15.38 4.81 4.80
CA LEU A 190 -13.96 4.50 4.84
C LEU A 190 -13.47 4.29 6.28
N SER A 191 -13.78 5.21 7.20
CA SER A 191 -13.36 5.12 8.60
C SER A 191 -13.95 3.91 9.34
N LEU A 192 -15.01 3.28 8.83
CA LEU A 192 -15.60 2.09 9.45
C LEU A 192 -15.25 0.78 8.73
N ASN A 193 -14.92 0.84 7.44
CA ASN A 193 -14.84 -0.34 6.58
C ASN A 193 -13.60 -0.40 5.68
N TYR A 194 -12.68 0.55 5.76
CA TYR A 194 -11.45 0.55 4.95
C TYR A 194 -10.32 -0.24 5.62
N VAL A 195 -9.08 -0.01 5.17
CA VAL A 195 -7.87 -0.73 5.56
C VAL A 195 -7.68 -0.74 7.07
N GLU A 196 -7.48 -1.94 7.59
CA GLU A 196 -7.06 -2.24 8.96
C GLU A 196 -5.67 -2.87 8.86
N ASP A 197 -4.81 -2.60 9.84
CA ASP A 197 -3.56 -3.36 9.98
C ASP A 197 -3.86 -4.85 10.24
N ASP A 198 -2.85 -5.71 10.09
CA ASP A 198 -2.98 -7.16 10.20
C ASP A 198 -3.57 -7.62 11.56
N PHE A 199 -3.49 -6.78 12.59
CA PHE A 199 -4.00 -7.03 13.93
C PHE A 199 -5.28 -6.25 14.27
N ALA A 200 -5.84 -5.49 13.33
CA ALA A 200 -6.98 -4.58 13.52
C ALA A 200 -6.83 -3.68 14.77
N SER A 201 -5.60 -3.22 15.04
CA SER A 201 -5.26 -2.29 16.10
C SER A 201 -5.31 -0.83 15.63
N PHE A 202 -5.11 -0.58 14.33
CA PHE A 202 -5.09 0.73 13.71
C PHE A 202 -5.95 0.75 12.45
N ARG A 203 -6.75 1.81 12.29
CA ARG A 203 -7.56 2.02 11.08
C ARG A 203 -7.38 3.44 10.56
N PHE A 204 -7.13 3.58 9.26
CA PHE A 204 -6.99 4.90 8.65
C PHE A 204 -8.24 5.75 8.85
N GLN A 205 -8.00 7.03 9.13
CA GLN A 205 -9.01 8.05 9.28
C GLN A 205 -8.71 9.18 8.30
N TYR A 206 -9.07 8.96 7.04
CA TYR A 206 -9.13 10.02 6.04
C TYR A 206 -10.10 11.08 6.53
N SER A 207 -9.73 12.37 6.61
CA SER A 207 -10.67 13.44 6.93
C SER A 207 -11.47 13.87 5.70
N ALA A 208 -12.54 14.64 5.90
CA ALA A 208 -13.31 15.20 4.78
C ALA A 208 -12.45 16.13 3.92
N GLU A 209 -11.55 16.89 4.55
CA GLU A 209 -10.59 17.78 3.89
C GLU A 209 -9.56 16.99 3.09
N PHE A 210 -9.08 15.87 3.66
CA PHE A 210 -8.18 14.96 2.95
C PHE A 210 -8.84 14.42 1.68
N LEU A 211 -10.07 13.89 1.80
CA LEU A 211 -10.81 13.37 0.65
C LEU A 211 -11.09 14.47 -0.38
N ALA A 212 -11.40 15.69 0.07
CA ALA A 212 -11.60 16.83 -0.82
C ALA A 212 -10.31 17.21 -1.58
N TRP A 213 -9.15 17.15 -0.93
CA TRP A 213 -7.85 17.38 -1.56
C TRP A 213 -7.49 16.25 -2.54
N ALA A 214 -7.60 15.00 -2.12
CA ALA A 214 -7.22 13.84 -2.91
C ALA A 214 -8.13 13.59 -4.13
N LEU A 215 -9.45 13.81 -3.99
CA LEU A 215 -10.45 13.46 -5.00
C LEU A 215 -10.81 14.60 -5.95
N LYS A 216 -10.24 15.80 -5.75
CA LYS A 216 -10.53 16.97 -6.59
C LYS A 216 -9.28 17.65 -7.18
N PRO A 217 -8.32 16.89 -7.75
CA PRO A 217 -7.27 17.53 -8.53
C PRO A 217 -7.88 18.28 -9.75
N PRO A 218 -7.16 19.26 -10.32
CA PRO A 218 -7.62 19.95 -11.52
C PRO A 218 -8.00 18.97 -12.63
N GLY A 219 -9.18 19.17 -13.23
CA GLY A 219 -9.67 18.29 -14.30
C GLY A 219 -10.34 16.99 -13.84
N TYR A 220 -10.53 16.76 -12.53
CA TYR A 220 -11.20 15.55 -12.05
C TYR A 220 -12.61 15.36 -12.64
N HIS A 221 -13.01 14.10 -12.79
CA HIS A 221 -14.33 13.72 -13.27
C HIS A 221 -15.21 13.28 -12.10
N LYS A 222 -16.33 13.99 -11.87
CA LYS A 222 -17.28 13.63 -10.80
C LYS A 222 -17.79 12.20 -10.99
N GLU A 223 -18.00 11.79 -12.24
CA GLU A 223 -18.50 10.47 -12.63
C GLU A 223 -17.58 9.31 -12.24
N TRP A 224 -16.34 9.60 -11.86
CA TRP A 224 -15.37 8.60 -11.39
C TRP A 224 -15.46 8.36 -9.87
N HIS A 225 -16.25 9.14 -9.14
CA HIS A 225 -16.51 8.97 -7.70
C HIS A 225 -17.76 8.13 -7.51
N ILE A 226 -17.60 6.82 -7.66
CA ILE A 226 -18.70 5.87 -7.83
C ILE A 226 -19.02 5.21 -6.49
N GLY A 227 -20.30 5.24 -6.11
CA GLY A 227 -20.81 4.53 -4.95
C GLY A 227 -21.95 3.58 -5.27
N VAL A 228 -22.22 2.69 -4.31
CA VAL A 228 -23.40 1.82 -4.31
C VAL A 228 -24.22 2.14 -3.09
N ARG A 229 -25.51 2.39 -3.28
CA ARG A 229 -26.49 2.59 -2.22
C ARG A 229 -27.46 1.42 -2.14
N VAL A 230 -27.97 1.16 -0.94
CA VAL A 230 -29.13 0.28 -0.77
C VAL A 230 -30.38 1.04 -1.23
N SER A 231 -31.14 0.47 -2.15
CA SER A 231 -32.26 1.15 -2.82
C SER A 231 -33.35 1.60 -1.84
N SER A 232 -33.62 0.81 -0.78
CA SER A 232 -34.71 1.05 0.18
C SER A 232 -34.44 2.18 1.18
N ASN A 233 -33.18 2.39 1.59
CA ASN A 233 -32.83 3.36 2.64
C ASN A 233 -31.73 4.35 2.22
N LYS A 234 -31.24 4.26 0.98
CA LYS A 234 -30.22 5.12 0.37
C LYS A 234 -28.86 5.11 1.09
N LYS A 235 -28.61 4.18 2.00
CA LYS A 235 -27.34 4.07 2.71
C LYS A 235 -26.21 3.69 1.75
N LEU A 236 -25.11 4.45 1.79
CA LEU A 236 -23.88 4.14 1.06
C LEU A 236 -23.20 2.88 1.64
N VAL A 237 -22.93 1.90 0.79
CA VAL A 237 -22.37 0.59 1.20
C VAL A 237 -21.13 0.17 0.43
N ALA A 238 -20.79 0.86 -0.66
CA ALA A 238 -19.50 0.70 -1.32
C ALA A 238 -19.10 1.98 -2.05
N PHE A 239 -17.80 2.15 -2.27
CA PHE A 239 -17.21 3.29 -2.94
C PHE A 239 -15.96 2.86 -3.72
N ILE A 240 -15.70 3.49 -4.85
CA ILE A 240 -14.45 3.45 -5.60
C ILE A 240 -14.26 4.81 -6.27
N SER A 241 -13.04 5.28 -6.36
CA SER A 241 -12.74 6.57 -6.99
C SER A 241 -11.68 6.45 -8.07
N GLY A 242 -11.72 7.40 -9.00
CA GLY A 242 -10.64 7.65 -9.93
C GLY A 242 -10.35 9.15 -10.05
N VAL A 243 -9.10 9.51 -10.31
CA VAL A 243 -8.70 10.86 -10.73
C VAL A 243 -7.80 10.79 -11.96
N PRO A 244 -7.86 11.75 -12.90
CA PRO A 244 -7.01 11.74 -14.07
C PRO A 244 -5.57 12.11 -13.68
N MET A 245 -4.60 11.48 -14.33
CA MET A 245 -3.17 11.75 -14.15
C MET A 245 -2.43 11.48 -15.46
N THR A 246 -1.41 12.29 -15.77
CA THR A 246 -0.43 11.93 -16.80
C THR A 246 0.75 11.22 -16.13
N LEU A 247 1.04 10.00 -16.57
CA LEU A 247 2.13 9.17 -16.05
C LEU A 247 3.19 8.98 -17.12
N ARG A 248 4.47 9.16 -16.77
CA ARG A 248 5.59 8.74 -17.61
C ARG A 248 6.12 7.41 -17.13
N VAL A 249 6.12 6.39 -17.98
CA VAL A 249 6.72 5.07 -17.73
C VAL A 249 7.86 4.89 -18.74
N ARG A 250 9.11 4.87 -18.27
CA ARG A 250 10.33 4.65 -19.07
C ARG A 250 10.38 5.50 -20.35
N GLY A 251 10.04 6.77 -20.22
CA GLY A 251 10.03 7.75 -21.32
C GLY A 251 8.74 7.82 -22.13
N ARG A 252 7.77 6.92 -21.93
CA ARG A 252 6.46 6.97 -22.57
C ARG A 252 5.45 7.68 -21.68
N ASN A 253 4.81 8.72 -22.21
CA ASN A 253 3.77 9.45 -21.52
C ASN A 253 2.41 8.80 -21.84
N ILE A 254 1.66 8.46 -20.80
CA ILE A 254 0.33 7.87 -20.89
C ILE A 254 -0.64 8.63 -19.99
N LEU A 255 -1.85 8.84 -20.49
CA LEU A 255 -2.95 9.34 -19.67
C LEU A 255 -3.55 8.16 -18.91
N VAL A 256 -3.60 8.26 -17.60
CA VAL A 256 -4.09 7.19 -16.72
C VAL A 256 -5.18 7.70 -15.79
N SER A 257 -6.03 6.79 -15.34
CA SER A 257 -6.83 7.00 -14.14
C SER A 257 -6.06 6.48 -12.93
N GLU A 258 -5.77 7.32 -11.95
CA GLU A 258 -5.33 6.87 -10.64
C GLU A 258 -6.55 6.35 -9.87
N ILE A 259 -6.61 5.05 -9.63
CA ILE A 259 -7.73 4.40 -8.93
C ILE A 259 -7.38 4.21 -7.46
N ASN A 260 -8.24 4.72 -6.58
CA ASN A 260 -8.05 4.63 -5.12
C ASN A 260 -9.38 4.50 -4.36
N TYR A 261 -9.30 4.29 -3.05
CA TYR A 261 -10.43 4.24 -2.10
C TYR A 261 -11.50 3.18 -2.40
N LEU A 262 -11.14 2.06 -3.05
CA LEU A 262 -12.03 0.90 -3.21
C LEU A 262 -12.42 0.34 -1.83
N CYS A 263 -13.66 0.58 -1.42
CA CYS A 263 -14.19 0.14 -0.14
C CYS A 263 -15.54 -0.55 -0.32
N VAL A 264 -15.70 -1.70 0.34
CA VAL A 264 -16.97 -2.40 0.46
C VAL A 264 -17.28 -2.57 1.93
N HIS A 265 -18.48 -2.18 2.34
CA HIS A 265 -18.96 -2.35 3.70
C HIS A 265 -18.76 -3.78 4.19
N LYS A 266 -18.28 -3.97 5.43
CA LYS A 266 -17.84 -5.27 5.97
C LYS A 266 -18.86 -6.41 5.77
N LYS A 267 -20.14 -6.11 6.00
CA LYS A 267 -21.26 -7.05 5.82
C LYS A 267 -21.50 -7.54 4.38
N LEU A 268 -20.97 -6.84 3.37
CA LEU A 268 -21.12 -7.17 1.94
C LEU A 268 -19.83 -7.70 1.32
N ARG A 269 -18.77 -7.89 2.12
CA ARG A 269 -17.53 -8.51 1.65
C ARG A 269 -17.77 -9.97 1.24
N SER A 270 -16.92 -10.49 0.35
CA SER A 270 -17.05 -11.84 -0.22
C SER A 270 -18.30 -12.10 -1.07
N LYS A 271 -19.10 -11.07 -1.37
CA LYS A 271 -20.26 -11.13 -2.29
C LYS A 271 -19.94 -10.70 -3.72
N ARG A 272 -18.64 -10.61 -4.08
CA ARG A 272 -18.14 -10.23 -5.41
C ARG A 272 -18.59 -8.84 -5.91
N LEU A 273 -18.87 -7.90 -5.00
CA LEU A 273 -19.21 -6.52 -5.36
C LEU A 273 -18.00 -5.72 -5.90
N ALA A 274 -16.79 -5.98 -5.39
CA ALA A 274 -15.58 -5.29 -5.83
C ALA A 274 -15.29 -5.45 -7.35
N PRO A 275 -15.36 -6.66 -7.96
CA PRO A 275 -15.31 -6.81 -9.42
C PRO A 275 -16.31 -5.95 -10.19
N VAL A 276 -17.54 -5.77 -9.68
CA VAL A 276 -18.57 -4.96 -10.32
C VAL A 276 -18.22 -3.48 -10.26
N LEU A 277 -17.73 -3.00 -9.10
CA LEU A 277 -17.21 -1.63 -8.93
C LEU A 277 -16.05 -1.34 -9.89
N ILE A 278 -15.09 -2.26 -10.00
CA ILE A 278 -13.94 -2.12 -10.90
C ILE A 278 -14.42 -2.04 -12.36
N LYS A 279 -15.36 -2.88 -12.77
CA LYS A 279 -15.94 -2.81 -14.13
C LYS A 279 -16.64 -1.49 -14.39
N GLU A 280 -17.39 -0.97 -13.42
CA GLU A 280 -18.11 0.29 -13.59
C GLU A 280 -17.18 1.50 -13.64
N VAL A 281 -16.16 1.58 -12.77
CA VAL A 281 -15.16 2.67 -12.87
C VAL A 281 -14.38 2.59 -14.17
N THR A 282 -13.99 1.38 -14.60
CA THR A 282 -13.31 1.18 -15.89
C THR A 282 -14.16 1.69 -17.04
N ARG A 283 -15.46 1.37 -17.05
CA ARG A 283 -16.41 1.87 -18.05
C ARG A 283 -16.47 3.40 -18.07
N GLN A 284 -16.54 4.04 -16.91
CA GLN A 284 -16.57 5.51 -16.81
C GLN A 284 -15.25 6.16 -17.25
N CYS A 285 -14.11 5.51 -17.00
CA CYS A 285 -12.80 5.97 -17.51
C CYS A 285 -12.73 5.85 -19.04
N HIS A 286 -13.14 4.70 -19.59
CA HIS A 286 -13.15 4.45 -21.03
C HIS A 286 -14.10 5.41 -21.77
N LEU A 287 -15.23 5.79 -21.18
CA LEU A 287 -16.14 6.79 -21.73
C LEU A 287 -15.52 8.20 -21.85
N LYS A 288 -14.48 8.49 -21.06
CA LYS A 288 -13.67 9.72 -21.16
C LYS A 288 -12.43 9.54 -22.06
N GLY A 289 -12.27 8.38 -22.70
CA GLY A 289 -11.14 8.07 -23.58
C GLY A 289 -9.86 7.64 -22.87
N ILE A 290 -9.94 7.28 -21.58
CA ILE A 290 -8.78 6.90 -20.76
C ILE A 290 -8.85 5.40 -20.49
N PHE A 291 -7.89 4.65 -21.01
CA PHE A 291 -7.92 3.17 -21.05
C PHE A 291 -6.86 2.51 -20.16
N GLN A 292 -5.96 3.30 -19.58
CA GLN A 292 -4.94 2.84 -18.65
C GLN A 292 -5.23 3.36 -17.25
N ALA A 293 -4.77 2.64 -16.24
CA ALA A 293 -4.88 3.08 -14.85
C ALA A 293 -3.63 2.73 -14.06
N ILE A 294 -3.39 3.48 -12.98
CA ILE A 294 -2.44 3.12 -11.92
C ILE A 294 -3.23 2.84 -10.65
N TYR A 295 -2.85 1.79 -9.93
CA TYR A 295 -3.44 1.48 -8.63
C TYR A 295 -2.43 0.77 -7.75
N THR A 296 -2.66 0.85 -6.44
CA THR A 296 -1.83 0.16 -5.44
C THR A 296 -2.67 -0.70 -4.52
N ALA A 297 -2.07 -1.79 -4.03
CA ALA A 297 -2.69 -2.63 -3.02
C ALA A 297 -1.66 -3.25 -2.08
N GLY A 298 -2.04 -3.41 -0.81
CA GLY A 298 -1.25 -4.21 0.14
C GLY A 298 -1.31 -5.71 -0.16
N VAL A 299 -2.42 -6.19 -0.71
CA VAL A 299 -2.55 -7.57 -1.20
C VAL A 299 -1.85 -7.75 -2.55
N VAL A 300 -1.37 -8.98 -2.78
CA VAL A 300 -0.73 -9.34 -4.05
C VAL A 300 -1.81 -9.73 -5.06
N LEU A 301 -1.76 -9.11 -6.24
CA LEU A 301 -2.62 -9.37 -7.39
C LEU A 301 -1.74 -9.72 -8.62
N PRO A 302 -2.25 -10.42 -9.64
CA PRO A 302 -1.55 -10.59 -10.91
C PRO A 302 -1.49 -9.26 -11.70
N THR A 303 -0.33 -8.72 -12.09
CA THR A 303 1.01 -8.95 -11.56
C THR A 303 1.63 -7.57 -11.26
N PRO A 304 2.24 -7.34 -10.09
CA PRO A 304 2.76 -6.02 -9.74
C PRO A 304 3.93 -5.61 -10.65
N VAL A 305 3.96 -4.34 -11.03
CA VAL A 305 5.11 -3.75 -11.74
C VAL A 305 6.24 -3.38 -10.79
N SER A 306 5.93 -3.17 -9.51
CA SER A 306 6.91 -2.95 -8.45
C SER A 306 6.32 -3.21 -7.07
N VAL A 307 7.20 -3.37 -6.08
CA VAL A 307 6.83 -3.52 -4.67
C VAL A 307 7.69 -2.57 -3.85
N CYS A 308 7.06 -1.70 -3.06
CA CYS A 308 7.73 -0.84 -2.09
C CYS A 308 7.40 -1.30 -0.66
N ARG A 309 8.29 -1.02 0.29
CA ARG A 309 8.10 -1.35 1.71
C ARG A 309 7.95 -0.09 2.53
N TYR A 310 7.05 -0.12 3.51
CA TYR A 310 6.87 0.97 4.47
C TYR A 310 8.02 1.01 5.48
N TYR A 311 8.36 2.23 5.89
CA TYR A 311 9.36 2.57 6.88
C TYR A 311 8.80 3.63 7.81
N HIS A 312 9.21 3.60 9.08
CA HIS A 312 8.63 4.43 10.13
C HIS A 312 9.73 5.14 10.92
N ARG A 313 9.65 6.47 11.00
CA ARG A 313 10.47 7.28 11.89
C ARG A 313 9.65 7.70 13.11
N SER A 314 10.00 7.14 14.26
CA SER A 314 9.31 7.42 15.52
C SER A 314 9.63 8.83 16.05
N LEU A 315 8.60 9.66 16.23
CA LEU A 315 8.71 11.03 16.76
C LEU A 315 8.29 11.06 18.24
N ASN A 316 7.13 10.48 18.57
CA ASN A 316 6.57 10.43 19.92
C ASN A 316 6.74 9.04 20.56
N ILE A 317 7.98 8.70 20.92
CA ILE A 317 8.34 7.38 21.46
C ILE A 317 7.43 6.93 22.64
N PRO A 318 7.15 7.76 23.66
CA PRO A 318 6.29 7.34 24.77
C PRO A 318 4.91 6.87 24.29
N LYS A 319 4.25 7.66 23.44
CA LYS A 319 2.93 7.31 22.91
C LYS A 319 2.98 6.06 22.04
N LEU A 320 3.97 5.96 21.14
CA LEU A 320 4.11 4.79 20.25
C LEU A 320 4.35 3.48 21.01
N VAL A 321 5.05 3.52 22.14
CA VAL A 321 5.24 2.34 23.00
C VAL A 321 3.96 2.01 23.76
N GLU A 322 3.28 3.02 24.33
CA GLU A 322 2.01 2.84 25.05
C GLU A 322 0.89 2.28 24.16
N THR A 323 0.87 2.66 22.88
CA THR A 323 -0.10 2.20 21.88
C THR A 323 0.32 0.91 21.19
N ARG A 324 1.48 0.35 21.55
CA ARG A 324 2.09 -0.86 20.94
C ARG A 324 2.36 -0.73 19.44
N PHE A 325 2.47 0.49 18.93
CA PHE A 325 2.95 0.73 17.56
C PHE A 325 4.42 0.32 17.42
N CYS A 326 5.22 0.51 18.47
CA CYS A 326 6.59 0.03 18.54
C CYS A 326 6.93 -0.54 19.92
N HIS A 327 8.02 -1.30 20.00
CA HIS A 327 8.51 -1.88 21.25
C HIS A 327 9.88 -1.34 21.62
N VAL A 328 10.16 -1.29 22.93
CA VAL A 328 11.51 -1.01 23.43
C VAL A 328 12.38 -2.25 23.21
N PRO A 329 13.50 -2.16 22.48
CA PRO A 329 14.40 -3.28 22.30
C PRO A 329 14.95 -3.81 23.64
N ARG A 330 15.15 -5.13 23.75
CA ARG A 330 15.59 -5.79 25.01
C ARG A 330 16.90 -5.21 25.58
N ASN A 331 17.76 -4.68 24.74
CA ASN A 331 19.06 -4.10 25.10
C ASN A 331 19.02 -2.58 25.36
N MET A 332 17.82 -2.00 25.47
CA MET A 332 17.61 -0.55 25.58
C MET A 332 16.54 -0.22 26.64
N THR A 333 16.68 0.93 27.30
CA THR A 333 15.61 1.48 28.15
C THR A 333 14.75 2.48 27.38
N LEU A 334 13.50 2.69 27.80
CA LEU A 334 12.62 3.69 27.18
C LEU A 334 13.28 5.08 27.13
N ALA A 335 13.93 5.51 28.22
CA ALA A 335 14.66 6.78 28.27
C ALA A 335 15.80 6.86 27.24
N ARG A 336 16.54 5.77 27.03
CA ARG A 336 17.58 5.70 25.99
C ARG A 336 16.96 5.75 24.59
N MET A 337 15.84 5.07 24.36
CA MET A 337 15.13 5.10 23.08
C MET A 337 14.65 6.51 22.73
N ILE A 338 14.07 7.23 23.70
CA ILE A 338 13.69 8.65 23.57
C ILE A 338 14.92 9.48 23.18
N ARG A 339 16.04 9.34 23.92
CA ARG A 339 17.26 10.11 23.66
C ARG A 339 17.84 9.87 22.28
N VAL A 340 17.89 8.60 21.83
CA VAL A 340 18.45 8.24 20.51
C VAL A 340 17.57 8.74 19.37
N ASN A 341 16.25 8.82 19.57
CA ASN A 341 15.31 9.30 18.55
C ASN A 341 15.04 10.80 18.61
N LYS A 342 15.59 11.52 19.60
CA LYS A 342 15.41 12.96 19.74
C LYS A 342 15.89 13.71 18.49
N LEU A 343 15.03 14.60 18.01
CA LEU A 343 15.33 15.51 16.90
C LEU A 343 15.91 16.84 17.42
N PRO A 344 16.60 17.62 16.55
CA PRO A 344 16.96 19.00 16.84
C PRO A 344 15.73 19.84 17.23
N SER A 345 15.97 20.94 17.95
CA SER A 345 14.92 21.88 18.37
C SER A 345 14.56 22.92 17.30
N SER A 346 15.32 22.99 16.21
CA SER A 346 15.10 23.90 15.10
C SER A 346 15.62 23.27 13.82
N THR A 347 15.09 23.72 12.70
CA THR A 347 15.56 23.38 11.36
C THR A 347 16.97 23.94 11.11
N SER A 348 17.68 23.36 10.15
CA SER A 348 19.08 23.64 9.85
C SER A 348 19.30 24.30 8.48
N LEU A 349 18.32 24.20 7.58
CA LEU A 349 18.38 24.77 6.24
C LEU A 349 18.17 26.28 6.27
N VAL A 350 19.20 27.01 5.85
CA VAL A 350 19.10 28.46 5.62
C VAL A 350 18.13 28.73 4.47
N GLY A 351 17.17 29.63 4.68
CA GLY A 351 16.15 29.97 3.69
C GLY A 351 14.95 29.01 3.65
N LEU A 352 14.84 28.08 4.59
CA LEU A 352 13.67 27.22 4.73
C LEU A 352 12.45 28.06 5.17
N ARG A 353 11.37 27.98 4.39
CA ARG A 353 10.07 28.58 4.71
C ARG A 353 8.94 27.76 4.09
N GLU A 354 7.71 28.02 4.50
CA GLU A 354 6.55 27.44 3.82
C GLU A 354 6.49 27.89 2.36
N MET A 355 5.95 27.01 1.51
CA MET A 355 5.70 27.32 0.11
C MET A 355 4.62 28.39 -0.03
N GLU A 356 4.85 29.36 -0.91
CA GLU A 356 3.92 30.44 -1.23
C GLU A 356 3.51 30.39 -2.71
N GLU A 357 2.48 31.17 -3.05
CA GLU A 357 1.90 31.23 -4.40
C GLU A 357 2.94 31.64 -5.47
N ARG A 358 3.88 32.51 -5.10
CA ARG A 358 4.98 32.95 -5.99
C ARG A 358 5.97 31.84 -6.32
N ASP A 359 6.02 30.76 -5.53
CA ASP A 359 7.01 29.69 -5.71
C ASP A 359 6.53 28.60 -6.66
N VAL A 360 5.22 28.50 -6.92
CA VAL A 360 4.57 27.41 -7.67
C VAL A 360 5.30 27.07 -8.96
N HIS A 361 5.63 28.08 -9.76
CA HIS A 361 6.34 27.86 -11.03
C HIS A 361 7.76 27.32 -10.83
N GLN A 362 8.52 27.83 -9.85
CA GLN A 362 9.88 27.35 -9.58
C GLN A 362 9.85 25.92 -9.02
N VAL A 363 8.90 25.63 -8.12
CA VAL A 363 8.69 24.30 -7.53
C VAL A 363 8.28 23.29 -8.60
N ALA A 364 7.31 23.61 -9.46
CA ALA A 364 6.89 22.74 -10.56
C ALA A 364 8.08 22.42 -11.50
N ASN A 365 8.87 23.43 -11.88
CA ASN A 365 10.05 23.24 -12.72
C ASN A 365 11.13 22.39 -12.02
N LEU A 366 11.38 22.61 -10.73
CA LEU A 366 12.32 21.82 -9.94
C LEU A 366 11.86 20.36 -9.84
N PHE A 367 10.59 20.15 -9.53
CA PHE A 367 9.95 18.84 -9.47
C PHE A 367 10.09 18.09 -10.80
N THR A 368 9.69 18.69 -11.92
CA THR A 368 9.79 18.07 -13.25
C THR A 368 11.24 17.67 -13.59
N ARG A 369 12.22 18.51 -13.25
CA ARG A 369 13.65 18.18 -13.45
C ARG A 369 14.08 17.00 -12.59
N TYR A 370 13.74 17.03 -11.30
CA TYR A 370 14.13 16.00 -10.35
C TYR A 370 13.49 14.63 -10.68
N MET A 371 12.23 14.62 -11.10
CA MET A 371 11.49 13.43 -11.49
C MET A 371 12.09 12.71 -12.72
N LYS A 372 12.97 13.33 -13.51
CA LYS A 372 13.69 12.65 -14.61
C LYS A 372 14.57 11.49 -14.13
N ARG A 373 14.85 11.40 -12.83
CA ARG A 373 15.70 10.37 -12.21
C ARG A 373 14.98 9.04 -11.97
N PHE A 374 13.66 8.98 -12.19
CA PHE A 374 12.85 7.79 -11.91
C PHE A 374 12.09 7.30 -13.15
N ASP A 375 11.89 5.98 -13.21
CA ASP A 375 11.31 5.32 -14.39
C ASP A 375 9.80 5.58 -14.52
N MET A 376 9.05 5.51 -13.42
CA MET A 376 7.62 5.77 -13.38
C MET A 376 7.31 7.00 -12.50
N VAL A 377 6.84 8.09 -13.11
CA VAL A 377 6.59 9.38 -12.41
C VAL A 377 5.31 10.06 -12.87
N PRO A 378 4.65 10.83 -12.00
CA PRO A 378 3.58 11.72 -12.44
C PRO A 378 4.19 12.92 -13.19
N LEU A 379 3.48 13.39 -14.21
CA LEU A 379 3.80 14.64 -14.89
C LEU A 379 2.76 15.69 -14.51
N PHE A 380 3.14 16.58 -13.59
CA PHE A 380 2.27 17.68 -13.18
C PHE A 380 2.41 18.89 -14.10
N SER A 381 1.27 19.40 -14.54
CA SER A 381 1.11 20.79 -14.94
C SER A 381 1.33 21.73 -13.74
N VAL A 382 1.43 23.03 -14.01
CA VAL A 382 1.57 24.05 -12.95
C VAL A 382 0.34 24.04 -12.03
N ASP A 383 -0.87 23.86 -12.56
CA ASP A 383 -2.10 23.83 -11.78
C ASP A 383 -2.20 22.56 -10.92
N GLU A 384 -1.79 21.41 -11.44
CA GLU A 384 -1.70 20.18 -10.65
C GLU A 384 -0.65 20.33 -9.55
N ALA A 385 0.52 20.90 -9.84
CA ALA A 385 1.55 21.16 -8.82
C ALA A 385 1.03 22.13 -7.73
N ARG A 386 0.33 23.21 -8.12
CA ARG A 386 -0.33 24.14 -7.18
C ARG A 386 -1.29 23.37 -6.28
N HIS A 387 -2.18 22.56 -6.85
CA HIS A 387 -3.17 21.79 -6.08
C HIS A 387 -2.51 20.80 -5.11
N GLN A 388 -1.58 19.99 -5.61
CA GLN A 388 -0.91 18.95 -4.83
C GLN A 388 -0.12 19.54 -3.65
N PHE A 389 0.50 20.70 -3.84
CA PHE A 389 1.42 21.26 -2.86
C PHE A 389 0.84 22.38 -1.99
N MET A 390 -0.22 23.06 -2.42
CA MET A 390 -0.77 24.22 -1.70
C MET A 390 -2.22 24.05 -1.24
N SER A 391 -3.09 23.41 -2.02
CA SER A 391 -4.53 23.36 -1.70
C SER A 391 -4.85 22.59 -0.42
N GLY A 392 -3.93 21.73 0.04
CA GLY A 392 -4.03 21.02 1.31
C GLY A 392 -3.41 21.74 2.52
N MET A 393 -2.84 22.95 2.38
CA MET A 393 -2.09 23.61 3.47
C MET A 393 -2.96 24.17 4.60
N GLY A 394 -4.29 24.04 4.50
CA GLY A 394 -5.25 24.52 5.49
C GLY A 394 -5.53 26.02 5.40
N ARG A 395 -6.34 26.52 6.32
CA ARG A 395 -6.80 27.94 6.38
C ARG A 395 -6.49 28.55 7.74
N GLY A 396 -6.32 29.87 7.76
CA GLY A 396 -6.02 30.62 8.98
C GLY A 396 -4.55 30.51 9.38
N GLU A 397 -4.30 30.80 10.65
CA GLU A 397 -2.96 30.83 11.23
C GLU A 397 -2.60 29.49 11.89
N VAL A 398 -1.30 29.23 12.03
CA VAL A 398 -0.82 28.05 12.74
C VAL A 398 -1.25 28.14 14.21
N GLY A 399 -2.08 27.19 14.65
CA GLY A 399 -2.71 27.19 15.97
C GLY A 399 -4.23 27.07 15.89
N ASP A 400 -4.84 27.56 14.81
CA ASP A 400 -6.30 27.58 14.64
C ASP A 400 -6.89 26.16 14.52
N GLY A 401 -6.16 25.25 13.88
CA GLY A 401 -6.55 23.84 13.72
C GLY A 401 -6.01 22.93 14.84
N GLY A 402 -5.44 23.50 15.90
CA GLY A 402 -4.72 22.78 16.95
C GLY A 402 -3.22 23.10 16.96
N ILE A 403 -2.50 22.51 17.92
CA ILE A 403 -1.08 22.81 18.17
C ILE A 403 -0.25 22.51 16.92
N GLY A 404 0.31 23.56 16.30
CA GLY A 404 1.15 23.45 15.12
C GLY A 404 0.39 23.19 13.81
N ARG A 405 -0.93 23.47 13.75
CA ARG A 405 -1.78 23.20 12.58
C ARG A 405 -2.75 24.33 12.26
N ARG A 406 -3.08 24.45 10.98
CA ARG A 406 -4.17 25.29 10.46
C ARG A 406 -5.49 24.52 10.40
N GLU A 407 -6.60 25.24 10.31
CA GLU A 407 -7.92 24.62 10.14
C GLU A 407 -7.96 23.83 8.82
N GLY A 408 -8.31 22.54 8.90
CA GLY A 408 -8.43 21.68 7.73
C GLY A 408 -7.11 21.36 7.01
N GLN A 409 -5.96 21.49 7.70
CA GLN A 409 -4.66 21.21 7.12
C GLN A 409 -4.44 19.71 6.86
N VAL A 410 -4.13 19.40 5.60
CA VAL A 410 -3.83 18.06 5.09
C VAL A 410 -2.36 17.91 4.71
N THR A 411 -1.74 18.97 4.18
CA THR A 411 -0.36 18.96 3.68
C THR A 411 0.52 20.02 4.36
N TRP A 412 1.81 19.71 4.41
CA TRP A 412 2.88 20.61 4.80
C TRP A 412 3.85 20.66 3.64
N THR A 413 4.05 21.84 3.06
CA THR A 413 4.98 22.04 1.95
C THR A 413 5.91 23.18 2.26
N TYR A 414 7.21 22.91 2.16
CA TYR A 414 8.26 23.87 2.47
C TYR A 414 9.24 23.95 1.29
N VAL A 415 9.78 25.15 1.08
CA VAL A 415 10.81 25.45 0.09
C VAL A 415 12.06 25.95 0.77
N VAL A 416 13.21 25.73 0.14
CA VAL A 416 14.48 26.36 0.51
C VAL A 416 14.79 27.42 -0.53
N GLU A 417 14.73 28.68 -0.13
CA GLU A 417 15.06 29.82 -0.97
C GLU A 417 16.51 30.24 -0.73
N ASN A 418 17.30 30.32 -1.80
CA ASN A 418 18.65 30.85 -1.70
C ASN A 418 18.60 32.35 -1.31
N PRO A 419 19.22 32.77 -0.19
CA PRO A 419 19.09 34.14 0.33
C PRO A 419 19.62 35.26 -0.59
N GLU A 420 20.54 34.93 -1.50
CA GLU A 420 21.18 35.91 -2.37
C GLU A 420 20.48 36.00 -3.74
N THR A 421 20.10 34.85 -4.28
CA THR A 421 19.54 34.74 -5.65
C THR A 421 18.02 34.66 -5.68
N HIS A 422 17.37 34.44 -4.53
CA HIS A 422 15.93 34.21 -4.41
C HIS A 422 15.40 33.01 -5.22
N LYS A 423 16.31 32.12 -5.64
CA LYS A 423 15.97 30.90 -6.36
C LYS A 423 15.59 29.81 -5.39
N ILE A 424 14.52 29.07 -5.69
CA ILE A 424 14.16 27.86 -4.95
C ILE A 424 15.11 26.72 -5.33
N THR A 425 15.87 26.22 -4.35
CA THR A 425 16.87 25.15 -4.54
C THR A 425 16.32 23.79 -4.16
N ASP A 426 15.41 23.73 -3.18
CA ASP A 426 14.84 22.48 -2.68
C ASP A 426 13.38 22.71 -2.28
N PHE A 427 12.61 21.63 -2.28
CA PHE A 427 11.34 21.60 -1.59
C PHE A 427 11.08 20.20 -1.03
N PHE A 428 10.26 20.12 0.02
CA PHE A 428 9.70 18.87 0.50
C PHE A 428 8.24 19.06 0.90
N SER A 429 7.50 17.95 0.85
CA SER A 429 6.13 17.90 1.31
C SER A 429 5.84 16.60 2.05
N PHE A 430 4.87 16.66 2.96
CA PHE A 430 4.28 15.50 3.60
C PHE A 430 2.81 15.77 3.90
N TYR A 431 2.03 14.72 4.06
CA TYR A 431 0.60 14.81 4.39
C TYR A 431 0.25 14.10 5.69
N SER A 432 -0.87 14.52 6.30
CA SER A 432 -1.44 13.90 7.50
C SER A 432 -2.43 12.82 7.09
N LEU A 433 -2.25 11.61 7.60
CA LEU A 433 -3.26 10.56 7.56
C LEU A 433 -3.27 9.85 8.92
N PRO A 434 -4.08 10.32 9.87
CA PRO A 434 -4.13 9.73 11.19
C PRO A 434 -4.78 8.34 11.16
N SER A 435 -4.49 7.55 12.18
CA SER A 435 -5.14 6.25 12.40
C SER A 435 -5.90 6.25 13.72
N THR A 436 -7.14 5.78 13.70
CA THR A 436 -7.87 5.44 14.93
C THR A 436 -7.20 4.25 15.60
N ILE A 437 -6.92 4.37 16.90
CA ILE A 437 -6.35 3.32 17.73
C ILE A 437 -7.51 2.55 18.38
N ILE A 438 -7.68 1.31 17.96
CA ILE A 438 -8.80 0.48 18.40
C ILE A 438 -8.53 0.00 19.84
N ASN A 439 -9.56 0.08 20.70
CA ASN A 439 -9.52 -0.36 22.10
C ASN A 439 -8.50 0.35 23.01
N ASN A 440 -8.09 1.59 22.68
CA ASN A 440 -7.24 2.41 23.56
C ASN A 440 -7.98 3.68 24.03
N THR A 441 -8.33 3.74 25.32
CA THR A 441 -9.07 4.87 25.90
C THR A 441 -8.18 6.09 26.21
N LYS A 442 -6.85 5.91 26.31
CA LYS A 442 -5.90 6.99 26.60
C LYS A 442 -5.49 7.75 25.34
N HIS A 443 -5.25 7.01 24.26
CA HIS A 443 -4.82 7.54 22.97
C HIS A 443 -5.80 7.07 21.90
N PRO A 444 -6.81 7.88 21.53
CA PRO A 444 -7.80 7.47 20.52
C PRO A 444 -7.24 7.55 19.09
N LEU A 445 -6.21 8.38 18.86
CA LEU A 445 -5.64 8.66 17.54
C LEU A 445 -4.12 8.54 17.57
N LEU A 446 -3.59 7.96 16.49
CA LEU A 446 -2.19 7.99 16.11
C LEU A 446 -2.01 9.03 15.01
N GLU A 447 -1.29 10.11 15.30
CA GLU A 447 -1.00 11.16 14.33
C GLU A 447 0.17 10.72 13.44
N ALA A 448 -0.11 10.36 12.19
CA ALA A 448 0.89 9.87 11.25
C ALA A 448 1.07 10.84 10.08
N ALA A 449 2.33 11.24 9.85
CA ALA A 449 2.75 11.96 8.67
C ALA A 449 3.27 10.98 7.62
N TYR A 450 3.08 11.28 6.34
CA TYR A 450 3.57 10.48 5.22
C TYR A 450 4.42 11.37 4.31
N LEU A 451 5.68 11.00 4.11
CA LEU A 451 6.56 11.65 3.15
C LEU A 451 5.92 11.62 1.77
N PHE A 452 5.70 12.79 1.19
CA PHE A 452 5.07 12.93 -0.12
C PHE A 452 6.14 13.20 -1.18
N TYR A 453 6.01 14.28 -1.95
CA TYR A 453 7.01 14.65 -2.94
C TYR A 453 8.05 15.62 -2.39
N TYR A 454 9.26 15.52 -2.94
CA TYR A 454 10.36 16.42 -2.67
C TYR A 454 11.25 16.52 -3.91
N ALA A 455 12.06 17.56 -3.98
CA ALA A 455 13.10 17.71 -4.99
C ALA A 455 14.23 18.60 -4.50
N THR A 456 15.40 18.43 -5.11
CA THR A 456 16.59 19.25 -4.87
C THR A 456 17.28 19.56 -6.20
N ASP A 457 17.87 20.76 -6.31
CA ASP A 457 18.66 21.16 -7.47
C ASP A 457 20.13 20.71 -7.38
N ALA A 458 20.51 19.98 -6.33
CA ALA A 458 21.80 19.29 -6.17
C ALA A 458 22.03 18.13 -7.18
N THR A 459 21.37 18.19 -8.34
CA THR A 459 21.34 17.19 -9.41
C THR A 459 22.33 17.49 -10.55
N SER A 460 23.27 18.40 -10.34
CA SER A 460 24.16 18.91 -11.40
C SER A 460 25.22 17.92 -11.88
N GLU A 461 25.47 16.82 -11.16
CA GLU A 461 26.43 15.78 -11.54
C GLU A 461 25.71 14.44 -11.80
N LEU A 462 26.09 13.76 -12.88
CA LEU A 462 25.62 12.41 -13.22
C LEU A 462 26.54 11.36 -12.59
N GLY A 463 26.00 10.16 -12.31
CA GLY A 463 26.76 9.02 -11.77
C GLY A 463 26.89 9.02 -10.24
N GLU A 464 27.78 8.17 -9.71
CA GLU A 464 27.93 7.90 -8.27
C GLU A 464 28.24 9.15 -7.44
N ALA A 465 29.04 10.08 -7.98
CA ALA A 465 29.35 11.35 -7.34
C ALA A 465 28.09 12.22 -7.14
N GLY A 466 27.22 12.27 -8.15
CA GLY A 466 25.93 12.94 -8.08
C GLY A 466 24.99 12.31 -7.04
N ASP A 467 24.94 10.98 -6.97
CA ASP A 467 24.11 10.27 -6.00
C ASP A 467 24.57 10.51 -4.56
N ALA A 468 25.88 10.60 -4.31
CA ALA A 468 26.42 10.95 -3.00
C ALA A 468 26.08 12.39 -2.59
N ILE A 469 26.15 13.35 -3.53
CA ILE A 469 25.76 14.75 -3.31
C ILE A 469 24.27 14.84 -2.97
N ILE A 470 23.43 14.17 -3.76
CA ILE A 470 21.97 14.15 -3.54
C ILE A 470 21.64 13.51 -2.20
N LYS A 471 22.23 12.35 -1.88
CA LYS A 471 22.05 11.72 -0.57
C LYS A 471 22.37 12.71 0.56
N LYS A 472 23.54 13.35 0.50
CA LYS A 472 23.96 14.34 1.53
C LYS A 472 22.95 15.48 1.65
N ARG A 473 22.45 16.01 0.54
CA ARG A 473 21.45 17.08 0.56
C ARG A 473 20.12 16.60 1.13
N LEU A 474 19.66 15.42 0.74
CA LEU A 474 18.40 14.84 1.23
C LEU A 474 18.43 14.50 2.72
N LEU A 475 19.59 14.16 3.30
CA LEU A 475 19.72 14.02 4.75
C LEU A 475 19.36 15.33 5.48
N SER A 476 19.72 16.49 4.93
CA SER A 476 19.33 17.79 5.48
C SER A 476 17.86 18.12 5.17
N VAL A 477 17.43 17.96 3.91
CA VAL A 477 16.05 18.27 3.47
C VAL A 477 15.00 17.46 4.23
N ILE A 478 15.16 16.14 4.27
CA ILE A 478 14.23 15.26 4.99
C ILE A 478 14.47 15.31 6.50
N GLY A 479 15.70 15.56 6.95
CA GLY A 479 16.00 15.80 8.35
C GLY A 479 15.21 16.97 8.94
N ASP A 480 15.14 18.09 8.22
CA ASP A 480 14.34 19.25 8.63
C ASP A 480 12.83 18.99 8.47
N ALA A 481 12.40 18.21 7.48
CA ALA A 481 11.00 17.77 7.39
C ALA A 481 10.54 17.00 8.63
N LEU A 482 11.41 16.16 9.22
CA LEU A 482 11.13 15.47 10.48
C LEU A 482 11.00 16.45 11.65
N VAL A 483 11.80 17.53 11.68
CA VAL A 483 11.69 18.58 12.70
C VAL A 483 10.34 19.28 12.59
N VAL A 484 9.95 19.70 11.38
CA VAL A 484 8.64 20.32 11.11
C VAL A 484 7.49 19.40 11.54
N ALA A 485 7.54 18.11 11.19
CA ALA A 485 6.51 17.17 11.60
C ALA A 485 6.44 16.97 13.13
N ASN A 486 7.60 16.95 13.81
CA ASN A 486 7.64 16.86 15.26
C ASN A 486 7.08 18.13 15.94
N GLU A 487 7.31 19.31 15.37
CA GLU A 487 6.71 20.57 15.82
C GLU A 487 5.19 20.58 15.64
N ALA A 488 4.69 20.05 14.52
CA ALA A 488 3.27 19.83 14.21
C ALA A 488 2.62 18.64 14.96
N LYS A 489 3.31 18.11 15.98
CA LYS A 489 2.84 17.09 16.93
C LYS A 489 2.44 15.76 16.29
N PHE A 490 3.10 15.38 15.19
CA PHE A 490 2.99 14.01 14.68
C PHE A 490 3.69 13.01 15.60
N ASP A 491 3.14 11.80 15.68
CA ASP A 491 3.69 10.72 16.49
C ASP A 491 4.70 9.88 15.72
N VAL A 492 4.46 9.69 14.42
CA VAL A 492 5.27 8.90 13.51
C VAL A 492 5.32 9.55 12.13
N PHE A 493 6.46 9.42 11.46
CA PHE A 493 6.66 9.87 10.09
C PHE A 493 6.96 8.67 9.19
N ASN A 494 6.13 8.43 8.19
CA ASN A 494 6.16 7.27 7.33
C ASN A 494 6.83 7.61 6.01
N ALA A 495 7.56 6.64 5.46
CA ALA A 495 8.13 6.72 4.12
C ALA A 495 8.06 5.34 3.44
N LEU A 496 8.13 5.34 2.11
CA LEU A 496 8.20 4.12 1.30
C LEU A 496 9.57 4.01 0.64
N THR A 497 9.97 2.79 0.27
CA THR A 497 11.15 2.54 -0.58
C THR A 497 10.88 2.92 -2.04
N LEU A 498 10.61 4.19 -2.28
CA LEU A 498 10.41 4.84 -3.58
C LEU A 498 11.28 6.11 -3.64
N MET A 499 11.43 6.67 -4.83
CA MET A 499 12.28 7.83 -5.10
C MET A 499 13.71 7.61 -4.56
N ASP A 500 14.31 8.66 -4.01
CA ASP A 500 15.63 8.67 -3.39
C ASP A 500 15.57 8.42 -1.88
N ASN A 501 14.51 7.74 -1.39
CA ASN A 501 14.38 7.47 0.05
C ASN A 501 15.39 6.44 0.54
N VAL A 502 15.60 5.35 -0.22
CA VAL A 502 16.37 4.18 0.26
C VAL A 502 17.76 4.57 0.83
N PRO A 503 18.56 5.43 0.18
CA PRO A 503 19.89 5.81 0.70
C PRO A 503 19.88 6.59 2.02
N ILE A 504 18.77 7.24 2.38
CA ILE A 504 18.65 8.12 3.56
C ILE A 504 17.87 7.50 4.73
N LEU A 505 17.08 6.44 4.49
CA LEU A 505 16.19 5.85 5.50
C LEU A 505 16.93 5.49 6.79
N GLN A 506 18.02 4.70 6.67
CA GLN A 506 18.78 4.24 7.84
C GLN A 506 19.46 5.39 8.58
N ASP A 507 20.07 6.31 7.85
CA ASP A 507 20.80 7.46 8.40
C ASP A 507 19.86 8.40 9.16
N LEU A 508 18.63 8.56 8.69
CA LEU A 508 17.57 9.31 9.36
C LEU A 508 16.79 8.49 10.39
N LYS A 509 17.22 7.26 10.69
CA LYS A 509 16.65 6.35 11.70
C LYS A 509 15.21 5.93 11.42
N PHE A 510 14.84 5.80 10.15
CA PHE A 510 13.63 5.11 9.77
C PHE A 510 13.79 3.60 10.05
N GLY A 511 12.90 3.06 10.89
CA GLY A 511 12.79 1.64 11.13
C GLY A 511 12.02 0.95 10.01
N VAL A 512 12.36 -0.31 9.76
CA VAL A 512 11.69 -1.14 8.76
C VAL A 512 10.28 -1.48 9.23
N GLY A 513 9.26 -1.17 8.43
CA GLY A 513 7.87 -1.57 8.67
C GLY A 513 7.55 -2.98 8.18
N ASP A 514 6.40 -3.49 8.57
CA ASP A 514 5.83 -4.78 8.12
C ASP A 514 5.01 -4.65 6.84
N GLY A 515 4.43 -3.47 6.58
CA GLY A 515 3.62 -3.18 5.41
C GLY A 515 4.41 -3.13 4.09
N PHE A 516 3.78 -3.65 3.04
CA PHE A 516 4.23 -3.51 1.64
C PHE A 516 3.15 -2.82 0.81
N LEU A 517 3.57 -2.14 -0.24
CA LEU A 517 2.70 -1.52 -1.23
C LEU A 517 3.09 -2.02 -2.61
N ASN A 518 2.19 -2.75 -3.26
CA ASN A 518 2.38 -3.25 -4.60
C ASN A 518 1.80 -2.24 -5.59
N PHE A 519 2.57 -1.89 -6.62
CA PHE A 519 2.17 -1.00 -7.70
C PHE A 519 1.72 -1.81 -8.91
N TYR A 520 0.62 -1.38 -9.54
CA TYR A 520 0.04 -2.04 -10.70
C TYR A 520 -0.31 -1.01 -11.77
N LEU A 521 -0.24 -1.44 -13.02
CA LEU A 521 -0.78 -0.70 -14.15
C LEU A 521 -1.86 -1.55 -14.84
N TYR A 522 -3.04 -0.97 -14.99
CA TYR A 522 -4.14 -1.55 -15.76
C TYR A 522 -3.96 -1.22 -17.24
N ASN A 523 -4.16 -2.21 -18.09
CA ASN A 523 -4.01 -2.13 -19.54
C ASN A 523 -2.67 -1.56 -20.00
N TRP A 524 -1.61 -1.85 -19.25
CA TRP A 524 -0.25 -1.48 -19.60
C TRP A 524 0.71 -2.57 -19.16
N ARG A 525 1.63 -2.92 -20.05
CA ARG A 525 2.70 -3.87 -19.82
C ARG A 525 4.02 -3.10 -19.79
N THR A 526 4.84 -3.40 -18.79
CA THR A 526 6.20 -2.87 -18.62
C THR A 526 7.04 -3.92 -17.93
N ALA A 527 8.36 -3.92 -18.14
CA ALA A 527 9.22 -4.75 -17.31
C ALA A 527 9.21 -4.24 -15.85
N PRO A 528 9.58 -5.09 -14.87
CA PRO A 528 9.61 -4.72 -13.47
C PRO A 528 10.40 -3.43 -13.20
N LEU A 529 9.93 -2.64 -12.25
CA LEU A 529 10.51 -1.36 -11.84
C LEU A 529 11.12 -1.50 -10.44
N ALA A 530 12.28 -0.87 -10.24
CA ALA A 530 13.00 -0.95 -8.96
C ALA A 530 12.23 -0.25 -7.82
N GLY A 531 11.70 -1.06 -6.90
CA GLY A 531 11.05 -0.62 -5.67
C GLY A 531 11.95 -0.89 -4.47
N MET A 532 11.54 -1.77 -3.56
CA MET A 532 12.39 -2.18 -2.42
C MET A 532 13.67 -2.95 -2.82
N LYS A 533 13.75 -3.41 -4.06
CA LYS A 533 14.91 -4.09 -4.66
C LYS A 533 15.33 -3.38 -5.94
N ALA A 534 16.59 -3.56 -6.31
CA ALA A 534 17.12 -3.13 -7.60
C ALA A 534 16.52 -3.99 -8.72
N GLU A 535 16.40 -3.40 -9.91
CA GLU A 535 16.00 -4.09 -11.14
C GLU A 535 16.98 -3.71 -12.26
N GLY A 536 17.76 -4.69 -12.75
CA GLY A 536 18.88 -4.42 -13.65
C GLY A 536 19.89 -3.45 -13.02
N ASP A 537 20.24 -2.40 -13.76
CA ASP A 537 21.15 -1.34 -13.31
C ASP A 537 20.43 -0.22 -12.51
N VAL A 538 19.12 -0.34 -12.30
CA VAL A 538 18.32 0.64 -11.56
C VAL A 538 18.33 0.31 -10.07
N ALA A 539 18.93 1.21 -9.27
CA ALA A 539 19.05 1.06 -7.82
C ALA A 539 17.67 1.00 -7.12
N PRO A 540 17.59 0.44 -5.89
CA PRO A 540 16.33 0.38 -5.15
C PRO A 540 15.69 1.76 -4.96
N GLY A 541 14.38 1.84 -5.13
CA GLY A 541 13.55 3.03 -5.06
C GLY A 541 13.44 3.79 -6.38
N LYS A 542 14.46 3.70 -7.24
CA LYS A 542 14.57 4.52 -8.44
C LYS A 542 13.57 4.21 -9.55
N GLY A 543 12.91 3.06 -9.51
CA GLY A 543 11.88 2.71 -10.47
C GLY A 543 10.56 3.45 -10.24
N ILE A 544 10.31 3.93 -9.02
CA ILE A 544 9.02 4.48 -8.60
C ILE A 544 9.21 5.90 -8.08
N GLY A 545 8.73 6.89 -8.82
CA GLY A 545 8.63 8.28 -8.38
C GLY A 545 7.18 8.77 -8.24
N VAL A 546 6.19 7.86 -8.25
CA VAL A 546 4.79 8.16 -7.90
C VAL A 546 4.57 7.85 -6.43
N VAL A 547 3.96 8.78 -5.70
CA VAL A 547 3.44 8.57 -4.34
C VAL A 547 1.92 8.52 -4.40
N MET A 548 1.34 7.40 -3.96
CA MET A 548 -0.11 7.16 -3.92
C MET A 548 -0.65 7.45 -2.52
N LEU A 549 -1.87 7.98 -2.43
CA LEU A 549 -2.47 8.54 -1.21
C LEU A 549 -3.22 7.55 -0.32
#